data_AF-A0A0D2Y1S8-F1
#
_entry.id   AF-A0A0D2Y1S8-F1
#
_cell.length_a   1.000
_cell.length_b   1.000
_cell.length_c   1.000
_cell.angle_alpha   90.00
_cell.angle_beta   90.00
_cell.angle_gamma   90.00
#
_symmetry.space_group_name_H-M   'P 1'
#
loop_
_entity.id
_entity.type
_entity.pdbx_description
1 polymer ?
#
loop_
_entity_poly.entity_id
_entity_poly.type
_entity_poly.pdbx_seq_one_letter_code
_entity_poly.pdbx_strand_id
1 'polypeptide(L)'
;MPTCIPACYGMIGVVERKGPAYASTRVLRKTTIDEEDVKKGTELKSRIYSGVGNSGIFSLMDKYFTDLFTCSTVVTWGYLISKANEEVFQPNESHLIIAASIAALGATRQTKSHIKATLGIGNSVECVKTVLDVVKKIADWADRPIGDFDVDALSLEIQNALRN
;
A
#
# COMPACT_ATOMS: atom_id res chain seq x y z
N MET A 1 1.79 -13.69 3.24
CA MET A 1 0.94 -14.87 2.93
C MET A 1 0.19 -15.42 4.14
N PRO A 2 0.83 -15.73 5.29
CA PRO A 2 0.14 -16.36 6.43
C PRO A 2 -1.05 -15.56 6.99
N THR A 3 -1.00 -14.23 6.91
CA THR A 3 -2.12 -13.35 7.28
C THR A 3 -3.16 -13.18 6.17
N CYS A 4 -2.74 -13.24 4.90
CA CYS A 4 -3.61 -13.00 3.76
C CYS A 4 -4.57 -14.18 3.50
N ILE A 5 -4.10 -15.42 3.60
CA ILE A 5 -4.92 -16.60 3.28
C ILE A 5 -6.14 -16.73 4.21
N PRO A 6 -6.00 -16.65 5.56
CA PRO A 6 -7.16 -16.67 6.45
C PRO A 6 -8.11 -15.50 6.22
N ALA A 7 -7.59 -14.30 5.93
CA ALA A 7 -8.41 -13.14 5.61
C ALA A 7 -9.24 -13.38 4.34
N CYS A 8 -8.66 -13.99 3.30
CA CYS A 8 -9.39 -14.39 2.09
C CYS A 8 -10.52 -15.37 2.41
N TYR A 9 -10.28 -16.41 3.23
CA TYR A 9 -11.34 -17.35 3.63
C TYR A 9 -12.45 -16.67 4.44
N GLY A 10 -12.11 -15.74 5.32
CA GLY A 10 -13.08 -14.92 6.04
C GLY A 10 -13.96 -14.10 5.08
N MET A 11 -13.34 -13.45 4.09
CA MET A 11 -14.05 -12.69 3.07
C MET A 11 -14.95 -13.57 2.20
N ILE A 12 -14.47 -14.75 1.77
CA ILE A 12 -15.28 -15.73 1.04
C ILE A 12 -16.53 -16.08 1.87
N GLY A 13 -16.36 -16.41 3.15
CA GLY A 13 -17.50 -16.73 4.01
C GLY A 13 -18.52 -15.58 4.15
N VAL A 14 -18.07 -14.32 4.15
CA VAL A 14 -18.97 -13.16 4.15
C VAL A 14 -19.73 -13.04 2.84
N VAL A 15 -19.05 -13.21 1.70
CA VAL A 15 -19.66 -13.11 0.37
C VAL A 15 -20.67 -14.25 0.14
N GLU A 16 -20.33 -15.49 0.49
CA GLU A 16 -21.24 -16.63 0.39
C GLU A 16 -22.52 -16.43 1.22
N ARG A 17 -22.41 -15.84 2.42
CA ARG A 17 -23.56 -15.59 3.30
C ARG A 17 -24.41 -14.38 2.89
N LYS A 18 -23.78 -13.29 2.43
CA LYS A 18 -24.46 -12.01 2.17
C LYS A 18 -24.79 -11.78 0.70
N GLY A 19 -24.20 -12.55 -0.21
CA GLY A 19 -24.44 -12.47 -1.64
C GLY A 19 -23.86 -11.23 -2.33
N PRO A 20 -24.22 -11.02 -3.61
CA PRO A 20 -23.61 -10.01 -4.49
C PRO A 20 -23.95 -8.56 -4.13
N ALA A 21 -24.93 -8.34 -3.24
CA ALA A 21 -25.23 -7.00 -2.71
C ALA A 21 -24.10 -6.47 -1.81
N TYR A 22 -23.27 -7.36 -1.24
CA TYR A 22 -22.20 -6.98 -0.32
C TYR A 22 -20.81 -6.93 -0.98
N ALA A 23 -20.59 -7.69 -2.06
CA ALA A 23 -19.34 -7.65 -2.81
C ALA A 23 -19.54 -8.10 -4.27
N SER A 24 -18.74 -7.54 -5.16
CA SER A 24 -18.62 -8.01 -6.54
C SER A 24 -17.88 -9.35 -6.60
N THR A 25 -18.44 -10.31 -7.35
CA THR A 25 -17.80 -11.59 -7.70
C THR A 25 -17.04 -11.54 -9.03
N ARG A 26 -17.02 -10.39 -9.71
CA ARG A 26 -16.26 -10.20 -10.96
C ARG A 26 -14.78 -10.44 -10.72
N VAL A 27 -14.18 -11.35 -11.50
CA VAL A 27 -12.73 -11.58 -11.52
C VAL A 27 -12.07 -10.47 -12.34
N LEU A 28 -11.25 -9.65 -11.69
CA LEU A 28 -10.56 -8.52 -12.34
C LEU A 28 -9.20 -8.91 -12.93
N ARG A 29 -8.56 -9.93 -12.38
CA ARG A 29 -7.17 -10.28 -12.71
C ARG A 29 -7.12 -11.52 -13.59
N LYS A 30 -6.23 -11.47 -14.59
CA LYS A 30 -5.89 -12.62 -15.45
C LYS A 30 -5.19 -13.72 -14.65
N THR A 31 -5.18 -14.95 -15.15
CA THR A 31 -4.59 -16.11 -14.44
C THR A 31 -3.07 -16.19 -14.52
N THR A 32 -2.45 -15.40 -15.41
CA THR A 32 -1.00 -15.38 -15.65
C THR A 32 -0.45 -13.97 -15.50
N ILE A 33 0.83 -13.87 -15.11
CA ILE A 33 1.57 -12.62 -15.10
C ILE A 33 2.35 -12.53 -16.41
N ASP A 34 2.37 -11.37 -17.04
CA ASP A 34 3.14 -11.12 -18.27
C ASP A 34 3.97 -9.82 -18.19
N GLU A 35 4.61 -9.47 -19.32
CA GLU A 35 5.48 -8.29 -19.44
C GLU A 35 4.76 -6.97 -19.16
N GLU A 36 3.45 -6.90 -19.40
CA GLU A 36 2.66 -5.70 -19.12
C GLU A 36 2.60 -5.44 -17.61
N ASP A 37 2.44 -6.50 -16.80
CA ASP A 37 2.43 -6.37 -15.33
C ASP A 37 3.79 -5.90 -14.81
N VAL A 38 4.89 -6.38 -15.40
CA VAL A 38 6.25 -5.96 -15.06
C VAL A 38 6.42 -4.46 -15.32
N LYS A 39 5.97 -4.01 -16.49
CA LYS A 39 6.04 -2.59 -16.89
C LYS A 39 5.20 -1.73 -15.95
N LYS A 40 3.92 -2.07 -15.77
CA LYS A 40 3.00 -1.35 -14.86
C LYS A 40 3.52 -1.28 -13.44
N GLY A 41 4.06 -2.38 -12.92
CA GLY A 41 4.62 -2.43 -11.57
C GLY A 41 5.82 -1.52 -11.39
N THR A 42 6.71 -1.47 -12.39
CA THR A 42 7.87 -0.58 -12.38
C THR A 42 7.47 0.89 -12.42
N GLU A 43 6.56 1.26 -13.34
CA GLU A 43 6.06 2.61 -13.50
C GLU A 43 5.30 3.09 -12.25
N LEU A 44 4.38 2.26 -11.73
CA LEU A 44 3.57 2.60 -10.57
C LEU A 44 4.42 2.79 -9.31
N LYS A 45 5.36 1.88 -9.05
CA LYS A 45 6.30 2.00 -7.92
C LYS A 45 7.13 3.27 -8.06
N SER A 46 7.71 3.52 -9.23
CA SER A 46 8.51 4.72 -9.49
C SER A 46 7.71 6.00 -9.21
N ARG A 47 6.46 6.07 -9.69
CA ARG A 47 5.56 7.19 -9.45
C ARG A 47 5.29 7.40 -7.96
N ILE A 48 4.94 6.34 -7.23
CA ILE A 48 4.57 6.40 -5.80
C ILE A 48 5.73 6.89 -4.94
N TYR A 49 6.95 6.43 -5.22
CA TYR A 49 8.11 6.70 -4.37
C TYR A 49 9.04 7.79 -4.91
N SER A 50 8.65 8.49 -5.98
CA SER A 50 9.45 9.53 -6.64
C SER A 50 10.01 10.59 -5.67
N GLY A 51 9.21 11.07 -4.73
CA GLY A 51 9.63 12.06 -3.72
C GLY A 51 10.15 11.47 -2.41
N VAL A 52 10.10 10.14 -2.23
CA VAL A 52 10.57 9.53 -0.97
C VAL A 52 12.08 9.40 -1.03
N GLY A 53 12.80 10.24 -0.27
CA GLY A 53 14.25 10.45 -0.29
C GLY A 53 15.15 9.27 0.10
N ASN A 54 14.81 8.04 -0.29
CA ASN A 54 15.63 6.84 -0.09
C ASN A 54 15.61 5.94 -1.33
N SER A 55 15.75 6.49 -2.53
CA SER A 55 15.81 5.71 -3.78
C SER A 55 16.93 4.66 -3.75
N GLY A 56 18.02 4.93 -3.04
CA GLY A 56 19.13 3.99 -2.84
C GLY A 56 18.71 2.66 -2.21
N ILE A 57 17.66 2.63 -1.37
CA ILE A 57 17.19 1.36 -0.80
C ILE A 57 16.64 0.41 -1.86
N PHE A 58 16.08 0.92 -2.94
CA PHE A 58 15.55 0.08 -4.01
C PHE A 58 16.69 -0.58 -4.80
N SER A 59 17.77 0.14 -5.09
CA SER A 59 18.96 -0.45 -5.69
C SER A 59 19.62 -1.49 -4.78
N LEU A 60 19.63 -1.26 -3.46
CA LEU A 60 20.14 -2.25 -2.51
C LEU A 60 19.23 -3.47 -2.41
N MET A 61 17.91 -3.29 -2.40
CA MET A 61 16.94 -4.40 -2.43
C MET A 61 17.07 -5.21 -3.71
N ASP A 62 17.23 -4.56 -4.86
CA ASP A 62 17.45 -5.25 -6.12
C ASP A 62 18.77 -6.03 -6.13
N LYS A 63 19.86 -5.44 -5.62
CA LYS A 63 21.17 -6.09 -5.57
C LYS A 63 21.24 -7.28 -4.62
N TYR A 64 20.68 -7.15 -3.42
CA TYR A 64 20.84 -8.15 -2.35
C TYR A 64 19.67 -9.14 -2.26
N PHE A 65 18.49 -8.75 -2.75
CA PHE A 65 17.24 -9.50 -2.64
C PHE A 65 16.42 -9.38 -3.93
N THR A 66 17.06 -9.63 -5.08
CA THR A 66 16.49 -9.46 -6.43
C THR A 66 15.16 -10.18 -6.59
N ASP A 67 15.03 -11.38 -6.03
CA ASP A 67 13.83 -12.20 -6.06
C ASP A 67 12.66 -11.53 -5.32
N LEU A 68 12.89 -11.03 -4.10
CA LEU A 68 11.89 -10.31 -3.32
C LEU A 68 11.55 -8.97 -3.95
N PHE A 69 12.54 -8.25 -4.46
CA PHE A 69 12.32 -6.97 -5.13
C PHE A 69 11.53 -7.12 -6.42
N THR A 70 11.84 -8.14 -7.21
CA THR A 70 11.11 -8.49 -8.44
C THR A 70 9.70 -8.95 -8.10
N CYS A 71 9.52 -9.84 -7.12
CA CYS A 71 8.20 -10.29 -6.69
C CYS A 71 7.33 -9.12 -6.18
N SER A 72 7.89 -8.22 -5.38
CA SER A 72 7.19 -7.00 -4.94
C SER A 72 6.79 -6.13 -6.14
N THR A 73 7.74 -5.85 -7.05
CA THR A 73 7.48 -5.00 -8.23
C THR A 73 6.42 -5.59 -9.14
N VAL A 74 6.59 -6.85 -9.53
CA VAL A 74 5.74 -7.50 -10.53
C VAL A 74 4.41 -7.94 -9.94
N VAL A 75 4.43 -8.68 -8.83
CA VAL A 75 3.20 -9.26 -8.26
C VAL A 75 2.42 -8.20 -7.50
N THR A 76 3.07 -7.45 -6.59
CA THR A 76 2.34 -6.49 -5.75
C THR A 76 1.96 -5.26 -6.56
N TRP A 77 2.93 -4.54 -7.12
CA TRP A 77 2.63 -3.28 -7.80
C TRP A 77 2.01 -3.47 -9.18
N GLY A 78 2.55 -4.40 -9.97
CA GLY A 78 2.07 -4.72 -11.31
C GLY A 78 0.73 -5.43 -11.29
N TYR A 79 0.73 -6.71 -10.94
CA TYR A 79 -0.43 -7.57 -11.08
C TYR A 79 -1.58 -7.24 -10.09
N LEU A 80 -1.26 -6.92 -8.83
CA LEU A 80 -2.29 -6.69 -7.80
C LEU A 80 -2.79 -5.24 -7.78
N ILE A 81 -1.91 -4.28 -7.54
CA ILE A 81 -2.31 -2.88 -7.29
C ILE A 81 -2.65 -2.15 -8.59
N SER A 82 -1.86 -2.30 -9.66
CA SER A 82 -2.17 -1.59 -10.91
C SER A 82 -3.55 -1.99 -11.46
N LYS A 83 -3.92 -3.27 -11.38
CA LYS A 83 -5.25 -3.71 -11.81
C LYS A 83 -6.38 -3.17 -10.94
N ALA A 84 -6.15 -3.01 -9.63
CA ALA A 84 -7.11 -2.34 -8.76
C ALA A 84 -7.24 -0.85 -9.13
N ASN A 85 -6.14 -0.22 -9.55
CA ASN A 85 -6.13 1.18 -9.96
C ASN A 85 -6.86 1.44 -11.29
N GLU A 86 -6.94 0.44 -12.15
CA GLU A 86 -7.66 0.53 -13.43
C GLU A 86 -9.18 0.41 -13.26
N GLU A 87 -9.64 -0.29 -12.23
CA GLU A 87 -11.02 -0.79 -12.17
C GLU A 87 -11.81 -0.29 -10.96
N VAL A 88 -11.15 0.04 -9.84
CA VAL A 88 -11.82 0.23 -8.55
C VAL A 88 -11.37 1.49 -7.81
N PHE A 89 -10.06 1.73 -7.73
CA PHE A 89 -9.49 2.78 -6.89
C PHE A 89 -8.60 3.72 -7.71
N GLN A 90 -8.42 4.95 -7.25
CA GLN A 90 -7.34 5.79 -7.73
C GLN A 90 -6.01 5.39 -7.06
N PRO A 91 -4.85 5.68 -7.68
CA PRO A 91 -3.54 5.30 -7.12
C PRO A 91 -3.30 5.77 -5.68
N ASN A 92 -3.79 6.97 -5.34
CA ASN A 92 -3.67 7.55 -3.99
C ASN A 92 -4.52 6.78 -2.97
N GLU A 93 -5.70 6.28 -3.35
CA GLU A 93 -6.59 5.49 -2.49
C GLU A 93 -6.00 4.10 -2.24
N SER A 94 -5.54 3.41 -3.29
CA SER A 94 -4.90 2.10 -3.15
C SER A 94 -3.67 2.16 -2.25
N HIS A 95 -2.82 3.17 -2.42
CA HIS A 95 -1.63 3.29 -1.58
C HIS A 95 -1.96 3.69 -0.14
N LEU A 96 -3.02 4.47 0.10
CA LEU A 96 -3.49 4.78 1.45
C LEU A 96 -3.88 3.49 2.21
N ILE A 97 -4.53 2.53 1.54
CA ILE A 97 -4.84 1.21 2.11
C ILE A 97 -3.55 0.45 2.47
N ILE A 98 -2.54 0.50 1.60
CA ILE A 98 -1.22 -0.13 1.86
C ILE A 98 -0.54 0.53 3.07
N ALA A 99 -0.50 1.86 3.12
CA ALA A 99 0.11 2.61 4.21
C ALA A 99 -0.59 2.32 5.55
N ALA A 100 -1.92 2.29 5.56
CA ALA A 100 -2.71 1.92 6.74
C ALA A 100 -2.41 0.48 7.22
N SER A 101 -2.31 -0.46 6.28
CA SER A 101 -1.98 -1.86 6.58
C SER A 101 -0.58 -2.01 7.18
N ILE A 102 0.41 -1.27 6.66
CA ILE A 102 1.78 -1.26 7.18
C ILE A 102 1.84 -0.61 8.57
N ALA A 103 1.08 0.47 8.77
CA ALA A 103 0.93 1.10 10.08
C ALA A 103 0.34 0.13 11.11
N ALA A 104 -0.73 -0.60 10.74
CA ALA A 104 -1.39 -1.58 11.61
C ALA A 104 -0.48 -2.76 12.00
N LEU A 105 0.53 -3.08 11.18
CA LEU A 105 1.54 -4.08 11.51
C LEU A 105 2.60 -3.60 12.51
N GLY A 106 2.59 -2.32 12.90
CA GLY A 106 3.59 -1.74 13.80
C GLY A 106 4.97 -1.53 13.14
N ALA A 107 5.05 -1.53 11.81
CA ALA A 107 6.31 -1.42 11.06
C ALA A 107 6.79 0.05 10.99
N THR A 108 7.13 0.64 12.13
CA THR A 108 7.36 2.09 12.32
C THR A 108 8.25 2.75 11.27
N ARG A 109 9.37 2.10 10.88
CA ARG A 109 10.30 2.66 9.88
C ARG A 109 9.64 2.74 8.49
N GLN A 110 8.95 1.69 8.08
CA GLN A 110 8.23 1.59 6.82
C GLN A 110 7.03 2.53 6.81
N THR A 111 6.30 2.62 7.92
CA THR A 111 5.14 3.51 8.05
C THR A 111 5.47 4.95 7.71
N LYS A 112 6.60 5.49 8.21
CA LYS A 112 7.02 6.86 7.86
C LYS A 112 7.23 7.07 6.37
N SER A 113 7.92 6.14 5.68
CA SER A 113 8.11 6.23 4.22
C SER A 113 6.81 6.11 3.45
N HIS A 114 5.88 5.25 3.89
CA HIS A 114 4.59 5.08 3.22
C HIS A 114 3.61 6.24 3.50
N ILE A 115 3.68 6.89 4.67
CA ILE A 115 2.98 8.16 4.92
C ILE A 115 3.46 9.22 3.92
N LYS A 116 4.78 9.39 3.76
CA LYS A 116 5.33 10.34 2.79
C LYS A 116 4.91 10.03 1.36
N ALA A 117 5.02 8.78 0.93
CA ALA A 117 4.57 8.38 -0.41
C ALA A 117 3.07 8.68 -0.62
N THR A 118 2.23 8.36 0.37
CA THR A 118 0.77 8.58 0.33
C THR A 118 0.41 10.05 0.19
N LEU A 119 1.11 10.93 0.92
CA LEU A 119 0.97 12.38 0.81
C LEU A 119 1.48 12.90 -0.54
N GLY A 120 2.64 12.39 -0.99
CA GLY A 120 3.29 12.81 -2.24
C GLY A 120 2.48 12.50 -3.50
N ILE A 121 1.62 11.49 -3.46
CA ILE A 121 0.70 11.15 -4.56
C ILE A 121 -0.70 11.76 -4.40
N GLY A 122 -0.91 12.68 -3.46
CA GLY A 122 -2.07 13.58 -3.43
C GLY A 122 -3.11 13.33 -2.34
N ASN A 123 -2.87 12.46 -1.36
CA ASN A 123 -3.75 12.41 -0.18
C ASN A 123 -3.51 13.61 0.73
N SER A 124 -4.57 14.15 1.33
CA SER A 124 -4.45 15.26 2.28
C SER A 124 -3.90 14.80 3.62
N VAL A 125 -3.33 15.74 4.37
CA VAL A 125 -2.81 15.51 5.73
C VAL A 125 -3.92 15.04 6.67
N GLU A 126 -5.11 15.66 6.57
CA GLU A 126 -6.28 15.34 7.38
C GLU A 126 -6.78 13.92 7.12
N CYS A 127 -6.80 13.51 5.85
CA CYS A 127 -7.17 12.15 5.47
C CYS A 127 -6.22 11.12 6.09
N VAL A 128 -4.90 11.33 5.95
CA VAL A 128 -3.90 10.42 6.51
C VAL A 128 -3.97 10.37 8.04
N LYS A 129 -4.11 11.51 8.72
CA LYS A 129 -4.30 11.57 10.18
C LYS A 129 -5.53 10.80 10.64
N THR A 130 -6.66 10.98 9.95
CA THR A 130 -7.92 10.29 10.26
C THR A 130 -7.77 8.78 10.12
N VAL A 131 -7.14 8.31 9.05
CA VAL A 131 -6.89 6.87 8.86
C VAL A 131 -5.95 6.32 9.94
N LEU A 132 -4.87 7.04 10.28
CA LEU A 132 -3.95 6.61 11.33
C LEU A 132 -4.60 6.57 12.71
N ASP A 133 -5.53 7.48 13.02
CA ASP A 133 -6.32 7.45 14.25
C ASP A 133 -7.20 6.19 14.33
N VAL A 134 -7.85 5.81 13.22
CA VAL A 134 -8.60 4.55 13.15
C VAL A 134 -7.69 3.34 13.33
N VAL A 135 -6.53 3.33 12.67
CA VAL A 135 -5.56 2.22 12.82
C VAL A 135 -5.09 2.11 14.27
N LYS A 136 -4.79 3.22 14.96
CA LYS A 136 -4.42 3.22 16.37
C LYS A 136 -5.51 2.64 17.26
N LYS A 137 -6.76 3.07 17.08
CA LYS A 137 -7.90 2.52 17.83
C LYS A 137 -8.07 1.01 17.65
N ILE A 138 -7.88 0.51 16.43
CA ILE A 138 -7.91 -0.93 16.14
C ILE A 138 -6.74 -1.64 16.82
N ALA A 139 -5.54 -1.06 16.76
CA ALA A 139 -4.34 -1.61 17.35
C ALA A 139 -4.43 -1.68 18.89
N ASP A 140 -4.96 -0.63 19.52
CA ASP A 140 -5.22 -0.57 20.95
C ASP A 140 -6.27 -1.60 21.37
N TRP A 141 -7.37 -1.73 20.61
CA TRP A 141 -8.38 -2.76 20.83
C TRP A 141 -7.80 -4.18 20.75
N ALA A 142 -6.82 -4.38 19.87
CA ALA A 142 -6.13 -5.65 19.68
C ALA A 142 -4.97 -5.89 20.68
N ASP A 143 -4.80 -5.03 21.69
CA ASP A 143 -3.70 -5.05 22.67
C ASP A 143 -2.30 -5.06 22.02
N ARG A 144 -2.18 -4.29 20.93
CA ARG A 144 -0.95 -4.16 20.13
C ARG A 144 -0.72 -2.69 19.75
N PRO A 145 -0.51 -1.79 20.73
CA PRO A 145 -0.36 -0.37 20.45
C PRO A 145 0.78 -0.11 19.46
N ILE A 146 0.57 0.85 18.56
CA ILE A 146 1.55 1.28 17.56
C ILE A 146 2.08 2.67 17.88
N GLY A 147 3.25 3.02 17.33
CA GLY A 147 3.88 4.32 17.56
C GLY A 147 3.11 5.49 16.97
N ASP A 148 3.46 6.69 17.45
CA ASP A 148 2.98 7.95 16.89
C ASP A 148 3.76 8.38 15.64
N PHE A 149 3.06 9.09 14.75
CA PHE A 149 3.62 9.62 13.51
C PHE A 149 3.23 11.08 13.36
N ASP A 150 4.22 11.96 13.25
CA ASP A 150 4.02 13.38 12.95
C ASP A 150 3.75 13.55 11.45
N VAL A 151 2.46 13.50 11.08
CA VAL A 151 2.03 13.59 9.68
C VAL A 151 2.31 14.98 9.11
N ASP A 152 2.26 16.05 9.93
CA ASP A 152 2.52 17.41 9.47
C ASP A 152 4.00 17.57 9.07
N ALA A 153 4.92 17.12 9.94
CA ALA A 153 6.34 17.14 9.63
C ALA A 153 6.66 16.31 8.38
N LEU A 154 6.09 15.11 8.27
CA LEU A 154 6.28 14.24 7.09
C LEU A 154 5.71 14.87 5.82
N SER A 155 4.62 15.64 5.91
CA SER A 155 4.06 16.41 4.80
C SER A 155 5.01 17.49 4.33
N LEU A 156 5.58 18.26 5.27
CA LEU A 156 6.59 19.28 4.93
C LEU A 156 7.82 18.65 4.26
N GLU A 157 8.31 17.52 4.78
CA GLU A 157 9.43 16.79 4.19
C GLU A 157 9.16 16.39 2.72
N ILE A 158 7.99 15.79 2.44
CA ILE A 158 7.68 15.33 1.07
C ILE A 158 7.43 16.51 0.12
N GLN A 159 6.77 17.59 0.58
CA GLN A 159 6.55 18.78 -0.25
C GLN A 159 7.88 19.45 -0.62
N ASN A 160 8.85 19.50 0.30
CA ASN A 160 10.19 20.00 0.00
C ASN A 160 10.92 19.09 -0.99
N ALA A 161 10.79 17.76 -0.85
CA ALA A 161 11.43 16.80 -1.75
C ALA A 161 10.87 16.86 -3.18
N LEU A 162 9.57 17.10 -3.36
CA LEU A 162 8.91 17.18 -4.67
C LEU A 162 9.13 18.51 -5.41
N ARG A 163 9.64 19.55 -4.73
CA ARG A 163 9.96 20.85 -5.33
C ARG A 163 11.35 20.87 -5.97
N ASN A 164 12.21 19.91 -5.63
CA ASN A 164 13.57 19.76 -6.16
C ASN A 164 13.60 18.76 -7.31
#